data_AF-A0A8J6SJM9-F1
#
_entry.id   AF-A0A8J6SJM9-F1
#
_cell.length_a   1.000
_cell.length_b   1.000
_cell.length_c   1.000
_cell.angle_alpha   90.00
_cell.angle_beta   90.00
_cell.angle_gamma   90.00
#
_symmetry.space_group_name_H-M   'P 1'
#
loop_
_entity.id
_entity.type
_entity.pdbx_description
1 polymer ?
#
loop_
_entity_poly.entity_id
_entity_poly.type
_entity_poly.pdbx_seq_one_letter_code
_entity_poly.pdbx_strand_id
1 'polypeptide(L)'
;MDIKALNETIDKKSLVFMDCEGGEVDLLQPDLAPNLRYSDVLVELHDFLNPTISETIMSRFKETHDITLVSSTKREPEAYAAISFLNEEDRQITVSEFRPAVMQWAFMTAKSYQK
;
A
#
# COMPACT_ATOMS: atom_id res chain seq x y z
N MET A 1 5.38 11.86 -10.92
CA MET A 1 4.96 12.90 -9.95
C MET A 1 6.16 13.18 -9.06
N ASP A 2 6.43 14.43 -8.69
CA ASP A 2 7.45 14.76 -7.70
C ASP A 2 6.81 15.12 -6.35
N ILE A 3 7.62 15.20 -5.29
CA ILE A 3 7.13 15.44 -3.93
C ILE A 3 6.50 16.82 -3.72
N LYS A 4 6.93 17.82 -4.48
CA LYS A 4 6.37 19.17 -4.40
C LYS A 4 4.96 19.16 -4.99
N ALA A 5 4.80 18.57 -6.17
CA ALA A 5 3.50 18.40 -6.81
C ALA A 5 2.54 17.58 -5.93
N LEU A 6 3.04 16.54 -5.25
CA LEU A 6 2.25 15.77 -4.29
C LEU A 6 1.72 16.68 -3.17
N ASN A 7 2.60 17.44 -2.51
CA ASN A 7 2.21 18.30 -1.39
C ASN A 7 1.24 19.43 -1.80
N GLU A 8 1.39 19.96 -3.00
CA GLU A 8 0.48 20.98 -3.56
C GLU A 8 -0.89 20.41 -3.95
N THR A 9 -0.97 19.11 -4.24
CA THR A 9 -2.21 18.44 -4.64
C THR A 9 -3.06 18.00 -3.44
N ILE A 10 -2.40 17.55 -2.36
CA ILE A 10 -3.08 17.01 -1.18
C ILE A 10 -3.30 18.10 -0.12
N ASP A 11 -4.36 17.95 0.66
CA ASP A 11 -4.69 18.78 1.80
C ASP A 11 -4.93 17.93 3.08
N LYS A 12 -5.40 18.57 4.15
CA LYS A 12 -5.63 17.92 5.45
C LYS A 12 -6.87 17.02 5.50
N LYS A 13 -7.49 16.67 4.38
CA LYS A 13 -8.67 15.78 4.24
C LYS A 13 -8.53 14.80 3.08
N SER A 14 -7.33 14.68 2.54
CA SER A 14 -7.05 13.84 1.39
C SER A 14 -6.80 12.38 1.79
N LEU A 15 -7.19 11.46 0.90
CA LEU A 15 -6.73 10.08 0.89
C LEU A 15 -5.66 9.93 -0.19
N VAL A 16 -4.46 9.52 0.21
CA VAL A 16 -3.39 9.12 -0.72
C VAL A 16 -3.52 7.63 -0.97
N PHE A 17 -3.91 7.25 -2.18
CA PHE A 17 -3.89 5.87 -2.64
C PHE A 17 -2.65 5.66 -3.52
N MET A 18 -1.76 4.75 -3.14
CA MET A 18 -0.47 4.58 -3.78
C MET A 18 -0.15 3.11 -4.07
N ASP A 19 -0.02 2.81 -5.35
CA ASP A 19 0.66 1.63 -5.87
C ASP A 19 1.57 2.15 -6.98
N CYS A 20 2.87 2.27 -6.67
CA CYS A 20 3.84 2.98 -7.50
C CYS A 20 5.10 2.17 -7.82
N GLU A 21 5.11 0.87 -7.49
CA GLU A 21 6.15 -0.09 -7.86
C GLU A 21 7.57 0.42 -7.55
N GLY A 22 7.83 0.82 -6.29
CA GLY A 22 9.17 1.15 -5.77
C GLY A 22 9.47 2.64 -5.52
N GLY A 23 8.50 3.54 -5.79
CA GLY A 23 8.63 4.98 -5.55
C GLY A 23 8.22 5.46 -4.15
N GLU A 24 7.87 4.55 -3.24
CA GLU A 24 7.24 4.86 -1.96
C GLU A 24 8.16 5.70 -1.07
N VAL A 25 9.43 5.32 -0.98
CA VAL A 25 10.44 6.01 -0.14
C VAL A 25 10.71 7.42 -0.65
N ASP A 26 10.62 7.66 -1.95
CA ASP A 26 10.88 8.97 -2.53
C ASP A 26 9.69 9.92 -2.40
N LEU A 27 8.46 9.39 -2.47
CA LEU A 27 7.23 10.20 -2.44
C LEU A 27 6.68 10.40 -1.03
N LEU A 28 6.69 9.37 -0.18
CA LEU A 28 6.11 9.40 1.16
C LEU A 28 7.12 9.95 2.18
N GLN A 29 7.45 11.23 2.06
CA GLN A 29 8.32 11.96 3.00
C GLN A 29 7.54 13.10 3.68
N PRO A 30 6.96 12.90 4.87
CA PRO A 30 6.17 13.92 5.56
C PRO A 30 7.00 15.17 5.92
N ASP A 31 8.32 15.07 6.03
CA ASP A 31 9.19 16.23 6.26
C ASP A 31 9.25 17.19 5.06
N LEU A 32 9.16 16.67 3.84
CA LEU A 32 9.19 17.45 2.60
C LEU A 32 7.79 17.75 2.06
N ALA A 33 6.81 16.89 2.36
CA ALA A 33 5.40 17.08 2.05
C ALA A 33 4.55 17.06 3.33
N PRO A 34 4.49 18.18 4.09
CA PRO A 34 3.85 18.22 5.40
C PRO A 34 2.36 17.86 5.41
N ASN A 35 1.64 18.03 4.30
CA ASN A 35 0.23 17.66 4.22
C ASN A 35 0.00 16.14 4.38
N LEU A 36 1.03 15.32 4.12
CA LEU A 36 1.00 13.87 4.40
C LEU A 36 0.80 13.55 5.88
N ARG A 37 1.17 14.44 6.81
CA ARG A 37 0.97 14.21 8.26
C ARG A 37 -0.50 14.20 8.68
N TYR A 38 -1.37 14.70 7.80
CA TYR A 38 -2.80 14.88 8.06
C TYR A 38 -3.67 14.10 7.07
N SER A 39 -3.08 13.51 6.04
CA SER A 39 -3.82 12.74 5.03
C SER A 39 -3.87 11.28 5.46
N ASP A 40 -4.96 10.58 5.16
CA ASP A 40 -4.91 9.12 5.23
C ASP A 40 -4.08 8.60 4.06
N VAL A 41 -3.34 7.51 4.27
CA VAL A 41 -2.51 6.90 3.24
C VAL A 41 -2.80 5.41 3.18
N LEU A 42 -3.14 4.93 1.99
CA LEU A 42 -3.23 3.51 1.67
C LEU A 42 -2.17 3.22 0.59
N VAL A 43 -1.14 2.46 0.96
CA VAL A 43 0.00 2.20 0.08
C VAL A 43 0.34 0.72 -0.01
N GLU A 44 0.55 0.20 -1.22
CA GLU A 44 1.16 -1.12 -1.43
C GLU A 44 2.67 -1.03 -1.25
N LEU A 45 3.24 -1.95 -0.46
CA LEU A 45 4.65 -1.97 -0.09
C LEU A 45 5.40 -2.94 -0.99
N HIS A 46 6.28 -2.41 -1.85
CA HIS A 46 7.05 -3.17 -2.82
C HIS A 46 8.43 -3.60 -2.29
N ASP A 47 8.48 -4.20 -1.08
CA ASP A 47 9.75 -4.60 -0.44
C ASP A 47 10.59 -5.56 -1.29
N PHE A 48 10.00 -6.27 -2.24
CA PHE A 48 10.73 -7.12 -3.19
C PHE A 48 11.63 -6.32 -4.15
N LEU A 49 11.34 -5.04 -4.38
CA LEU A 49 12.20 -4.12 -5.14
C LEU A 49 13.27 -3.47 -4.25
N ASN A 50 12.87 -3.08 -3.04
CA ASN A 50 13.77 -2.53 -2.03
C ASN A 50 13.32 -2.96 -0.63
N PRO A 51 14.08 -3.81 0.09
CA PRO A 51 13.65 -4.39 1.36
C PRO A 51 13.58 -3.38 2.52
N THR A 52 13.96 -2.12 2.30
CA THR A 52 13.89 -1.05 3.31
C THR A 52 12.61 -0.22 3.22
N ILE A 53 11.74 -0.44 2.22
CA ILE A 53 10.53 0.35 2.00
C ILE A 53 9.64 0.32 3.25
N SER A 54 9.19 -0.86 3.68
CA SER A 54 8.30 -1.00 4.82
C SER A 54 8.85 -0.33 6.08
N GLU A 55 10.07 -0.67 6.50
CA GLU A 55 10.70 -0.09 7.69
C GLU A 55 10.77 1.45 7.61
N THR A 56 11.16 1.98 6.44
CA THR A 56 11.29 3.42 6.22
C THR A 56 9.94 4.13 6.31
N ILE A 57 8.91 3.60 5.65
CA ILE A 57 7.56 4.19 5.69
C ILE A 57 7.01 4.11 7.12
N MET A 58 7.12 2.97 7.79
CA MET A 58 6.63 2.84 9.17
C MET A 58 7.31 3.85 10.10
N SER A 59 8.64 4.00 10.00
CA SER A 59 9.41 4.94 10.82
C SER A 59 8.98 6.39 10.62
N ARG A 60 8.69 6.80 9.37
CA ARG A 60 8.27 8.17 9.04
C ARG A 60 6.86 8.50 9.51
N PHE A 61 5.96 7.52 9.53
CA PHE A 61 4.53 7.77 9.78
C PHE A 61 4.06 7.39 11.20
N LYS A 62 4.80 6.56 11.96
CA LYS A 62 4.39 6.04 13.29
C LYS A 62 3.94 7.11 14.30
N GLU A 63 4.56 8.29 14.28
CA GLU A 63 4.23 9.35 15.23
C GLU A 63 2.91 10.05 14.87
N THR A 64 2.57 10.11 13.57
CA THR A 64 1.44 10.89 13.04
C THR A 64 0.23 10.03 12.67
N HIS A 65 0.42 8.74 12.45
CA HIS A 65 -0.62 7.81 11.98
C HIS A 65 -0.73 6.59 12.88
N ASP A 66 -1.93 6.04 12.95
CA ASP A 66 -2.14 4.65 13.35
C ASP A 66 -1.99 3.79 12.09
N ILE A 67 -1.16 2.75 12.17
CA ILE A 67 -0.77 1.96 11.00
C ILE A 67 -1.27 0.52 11.14
N THR A 68 -2.02 0.07 10.14
CA THR A 68 -2.45 -1.32 9.98
C THR A 68 -1.79 -1.91 8.74
N LEU A 69 -1.08 -3.02 8.92
CA LEU A 69 -0.53 -3.80 7.80
C LEU A 69 -1.54 -4.88 7.40
N VAL A 70 -1.80 -4.97 6.10
CA VAL A 70 -2.70 -5.96 5.50
C VAL A 70 -1.91 -6.79 4.50
N SER A 71 -1.68 -8.05 4.81
CA SER A 71 -0.98 -8.97 3.91
C SER A 71 -1.94 -9.57 2.89
N SER A 72 -1.48 -9.72 1.66
CA SER A 72 -2.11 -10.60 0.67
C SER A 72 -2.15 -12.04 1.20
N THR A 73 -3.18 -12.76 0.81
CA THR A 73 -3.38 -14.16 1.17
C THR A 73 -3.49 -15.01 -0.07
N LYS A 74 -3.15 -16.29 0.05
CA LYS A 74 -3.33 -17.24 -1.04
C LYS A 74 -4.81 -17.29 -1.41
N ARG A 75 -5.10 -17.18 -2.70
CA ARG A 75 -6.45 -17.39 -3.23
C ARG A 75 -6.65 -18.88 -3.47
N GLU A 76 -7.65 -19.45 -2.83
CA GLU A 76 -8.05 -20.84 -3.08
C GLU A 76 -9.05 -20.86 -4.24
N PRO A 77 -8.75 -21.55 -5.37
CA PRO A 77 -9.64 -21.57 -6.52
C PRO A 77 -11.05 -22.08 -6.21
N GLU A 78 -11.18 -22.94 -5.20
CA GLU A 78 -12.44 -23.52 -4.73
C GLU A 78 -13.41 -22.47 -4.19
N ALA A 79 -12.91 -21.30 -3.76
CA ALA A 79 -13.74 -20.18 -3.33
C ALA A 79 -14.51 -19.53 -4.50
N TYR A 80 -14.18 -19.85 -5.75
CA TYR A 80 -14.69 -19.18 -6.95
C TYR A 80 -15.43 -20.15 -7.87
N ALA A 81 -16.74 -20.32 -7.64
CA ALA A 81 -17.57 -21.20 -8.47
C ALA A 81 -17.55 -20.86 -9.98
N ALA A 82 -17.30 -19.59 -10.32
CA ALA A 82 -17.22 -19.10 -11.68
C ALA A 82 -16.13 -19.77 -12.54
N ILE A 83 -15.08 -20.32 -11.92
CA ILE A 83 -13.96 -20.99 -12.62
C ILE A 83 -14.01 -22.52 -12.53
N SER A 84 -15.12 -23.07 -12.04
CA SER A 84 -15.29 -24.52 -11.87
C SER A 84 -15.30 -25.31 -13.19
N PHE A 85 -15.47 -24.65 -14.34
CA PHE A 85 -15.38 -25.31 -15.64
C PHE A 85 -13.93 -25.57 -16.09
N LEU A 86 -12.94 -24.91 -15.46
CA LEU A 86 -11.52 -25.09 -15.75
C LEU A 86 -10.97 -26.36 -15.08
N ASN A 87 -9.91 -26.92 -15.65
CA ASN A 87 -9.12 -27.98 -14.99
C ASN A 87 -8.34 -27.41 -13.79
N GLU A 88 -7.74 -28.28 -12.98
CA GLU A 88 -7.06 -27.89 -11.75
C GLU A 88 -5.90 -26.90 -11.97
N GLU A 89 -5.06 -27.15 -12.98
CA GLU A 89 -3.91 -26.29 -13.29
C GLU A 89 -4.36 -24.89 -13.72
N ASP A 90 -5.31 -24.80 -14.64
CA ASP A 90 -5.86 -23.54 -15.13
C ASP A 90 -6.57 -22.76 -14.01
N ARG A 91 -7.21 -23.44 -13.06
CA ARG A 91 -7.81 -22.81 -11.88
C ARG A 91 -6.77 -22.16 -10.98
N GLN A 92 -5.68 -22.86 -10.70
CA GLN A 92 -4.57 -22.33 -9.89
C GLN A 92 -3.93 -21.11 -10.57
N ILE A 93 -3.72 -21.20 -11.89
CA ILE A 93 -3.21 -20.10 -12.71
C ILE A 93 -4.16 -18.90 -12.67
N THR A 94 -5.47 -19.14 -12.79
CA THR A 94 -6.48 -18.07 -12.88
C THR A 94 -6.55 -17.20 -11.63
N VAL A 95 -6.32 -17.76 -10.44
CA VAL A 95 -6.36 -17.01 -9.18
C VAL A 95 -4.99 -16.45 -8.75
N SER A 96 -3.94 -16.77 -9.51
CA SER A 96 -2.58 -16.29 -9.25
C SER A 96 -2.37 -14.89 -9.83
N GLU A 97 -1.78 -13.99 -9.04
CA GLU A 97 -1.31 -12.68 -9.51
C GLU A 97 0.16 -12.71 -9.96
N PHE A 98 0.82 -13.88 -9.90
CA PHE A 98 2.22 -14.04 -10.28
C PHE A 98 3.19 -13.08 -9.57
N ARG A 99 2.81 -12.61 -8.37
CA ARG A 99 3.67 -11.73 -7.58
C ARG A 99 4.90 -12.50 -7.07
N PRO A 100 6.09 -11.87 -7.06
CA PRO A 100 7.34 -12.53 -6.68
C PRO A 100 7.45 -12.78 -5.17
N ALA A 101 6.58 -12.15 -4.37
CA ALA A 101 6.53 -12.26 -2.92
C ALA A 101 5.09 -12.03 -2.41
N VAL A 102 4.87 -12.28 -1.12
CA VAL A 102 3.65 -11.85 -0.43
C VAL A 102 3.63 -10.33 -0.39
N MET A 103 2.63 -9.72 -1.01
CA MET A 103 2.44 -8.28 -0.98
C MET A 103 1.82 -7.85 0.34
N GLN A 104 2.16 -6.65 0.79
CA GLN A 104 1.55 -6.02 1.96
C GLN A 104 1.07 -4.61 1.61
N TRP A 105 -0.07 -4.24 2.15
CA TRP A 105 -0.57 -2.87 2.13
C TRP A 105 -0.43 -2.26 3.52
N ALA A 106 0.03 -1.02 3.61
CA ALA A 106 -0.09 -0.21 4.82
C ALA A 106 -1.30 0.71 4.69
N PHE A 107 -2.26 0.55 5.59
CA PHE A 107 -3.30 1.54 5.81
C PHE A 107 -2.91 2.40 7.01
N MET A 108 -2.60 3.66 6.74
CA MET A 108 -2.11 4.65 7.70
C MET A 108 -3.20 5.71 7.87
N THR A 109 -3.86 5.73 9.02
CA THR A 109 -4.90 6.71 9.33
C THR A 109 -4.34 7.84 10.19
N ALA A 110 -4.53 9.09 9.77
CA ALA A 110 -3.94 10.23 10.48
C ALA A 110 -4.61 10.44 11.85
N LYS A 111 -3.81 10.53 12.91
CA LYS A 111 -4.29 10.72 14.30
C LYS A 111 -5.00 12.07 14.49
N SER A 112 -4.78 13.03 13.59
CA SER A 112 -5.41 14.36 13.65
C SER A 112 -6.93 14.35 13.52
N TYR A 113 -7.54 13.29 12.98
CA TYR A 113 -9.00 13.20 12.85
C TYR A 113 -9.71 12.65 14.09
N GLN A 114 -8.99 12.07 15.05
CA GLN A 114 -9.58 11.38 16.21
C GLN A 114 -10.02 12.35 17.33
N LYS A 115 -10.52 13.55 16.97
CA LYS A 115 -11.07 14.53 17.92
C LYS A 115 -12.56 14.34 18.15
#